data_AF-A0A954SKM6-F1
#
_entry.id   AF-A0A954SKM6-F1
#
_cell.length_a   1.000
_cell.length_b   1.000
_cell.length_c   1.000
_cell.angle_alpha   90.00
_cell.angle_beta   90.00
_cell.angle_gamma   90.00
#
_symmetry.space_group_name_H-M   'P 1'
#
loop_
_entity.id
_entity.type
_entity.pdbx_description
1 polymer ?
#
loop_
_entity_poly.entity_id
_entity_poly.type
_entity_poly.pdbx_seq_one_letter_code
_entity_poly.pdbx_strand_id
1 'polypeptide(L)' 'MTAEIEDTYAEAFRSLYAEIMVTARDRTWLDHAINAATGHASSTIMCDCEAGLDIYVGPGSQSG' A
#
# COMPACT_ATOMS: atom_id res chain seq x y z
N MET A 1 28.89 -3.28 12.32
CA MET A 1 28.04 -3.64 13.48
C MET A 1 26.83 -4.36 12.92
N THR A 2 26.57 -5.59 13.35
CA THR A 2 25.39 -6.36 12.94
C THR A 2 24.22 -5.98 13.85
N ALA A 3 23.00 -5.97 13.32
CA ALA A 3 21.80 -5.81 14.14
C ALA A 3 21.53 -7.09 14.94
N GLU A 4 21.04 -6.95 16.17
CA GLU A 4 20.53 -8.05 16.98
C GLU A 4 19.08 -8.34 16.59
N ILE A 5 18.74 -9.63 16.42
CA ILE A 5 17.38 -10.07 16.13
C ILE A 5 16.82 -10.71 17.40
N GLU A 6 15.80 -10.10 17.97
CA GLU A 6 15.13 -10.62 19.16
C GLU A 6 14.31 -11.87 18.83
N ASP A 7 14.41 -12.91 19.66
CA ASP A 7 13.61 -14.13 19.56
C ASP A 7 12.21 -13.89 20.14
N THR A 8 11.37 -13.23 19.35
CA THR A 8 10.00 -12.83 19.70
C THR A 8 9.08 -12.91 18.48
N TYR A 9 7.82 -12.46 18.60
CA TYR A 9 6.82 -12.55 17.54
C TYR A 9 6.07 -11.23 17.30
N ALA A 10 5.43 -11.11 16.14
CA ALA A 10 4.51 -10.02 15.82
C ALA A 10 3.06 -10.49 15.93
N GLU A 11 2.24 -9.79 16.71
CA GLU A 11 0.80 -10.05 16.80
C GLU A 11 0.04 -9.17 15.81
N ALA A 12 -0.59 -9.80 14.82
CA ALA A 12 -1.38 -9.12 13.79
C ALA A 12 -2.89 -9.31 14.02
N PHE A 13 -3.68 -8.40 13.46
CA PHE A 13 -5.14 -8.42 13.58
C PHE A 13 -5.79 -8.82 12.25
N ARG A 14 -6.96 -9.47 12.33
CA ARG A 14 -7.77 -9.74 11.14
C ARG A 14 -8.47 -8.45 10.71
N SER A 15 -8.44 -8.16 9.42
CA SER A 15 -9.21 -7.06 8.82
C SER A 15 -9.85 -7.49 7.50
N LEU A 16 -10.64 -6.59 6.91
CA LEU A 16 -11.19 -6.73 5.57
C LEU A 16 -10.32 -5.93 4.61
N TYR A 17 -10.00 -6.52 3.46
CA TYR A 17 -9.13 -5.91 2.47
C TYR A 17 -9.73 -6.05 1.07
N ALA A 18 -9.45 -5.07 0.22
CA ALA A 18 -9.78 -5.09 -1.20
C ALA A 18 -8.58 -4.56 -1.98
N GLU A 19 -8.34 -5.12 -3.16
CA GLU A 19 -7.31 -4.66 -4.09
C GLU A 19 -8.01 -4.01 -5.30
N ILE A 20 -7.56 -2.83 -5.69
CA ILE A 20 -8.18 -2.04 -6.75
C ILE A 20 -7.10 -1.68 -7.78
N MET A 21 -7.32 -2.08 -9.03
CA MET A 21 -6.48 -1.66 -10.15
C MET A 21 -6.90 -0.29 -10.66
N VAL A 22 -5.99 0.68 -10.59
CA VAL A 22 -6.19 2.03 -11.10
C VAL A 22 -5.38 2.20 -12.39
N THR A 23 -6.02 2.68 -13.44
CA THR A 23 -5.38 2.98 -14.73
C THR A 23 -5.46 4.47 -15.02
N ALA A 24 -4.47 5.02 -15.73
CA ALA A 24 -4.49 6.39 -16.22
C ALA A 24 -3.77 6.48 -17.58
N ARG A 25 -3.86 7.65 -18.23
CA ARG A 25 -3.21 7.89 -19.53
C ARG A 25 -1.67 7.90 -19.45
N ASP A 26 -1.12 8.32 -18.30
CA ASP A 26 0.31 8.46 -18.04
C ASP A 26 0.57 8.36 -16.53
N ARG A 27 1.85 8.32 -16.16
CA ARG A 27 2.27 8.15 -14.76
C ARG A 27 1.89 9.32 -13.87
N THR A 28 1.87 10.55 -14.40
CA THR A 28 1.52 11.75 -13.63
C THR A 28 0.07 11.69 -13.14
N TRP A 29 -0.87 11.34 -14.01
CA TRP A 29 -2.26 11.18 -13.60
C TRP A 29 -2.48 9.97 -12.71
N LEU A 30 -1.74 8.89 -12.94
CA LEU A 30 -1.78 7.70 -12.09
C LEU A 30 -1.36 8.06 -10.65
N ASP A 31 -0.24 8.76 -10.49
CA ASP A 31 0.28 9.17 -9.18
C ASP A 31 -0.68 10.12 -8.46
N HIS A 32 -1.33 11.04 -9.18
CA HIS A 32 -2.37 11.89 -8.58
C HIS A 32 -3.56 11.09 -8.07
N ALA A 33 -4.05 10.12 -8.87
CA ALA A 33 -5.19 9.28 -8.47
C ALA A 33 -4.85 8.41 -7.26
N ILE A 34 -3.66 7.79 -7.25
CA ILE A 34 -3.17 6.97 -6.13
C ILE A 34 -3.10 7.81 -4.86
N ASN A 35 -2.36 8.93 -4.88
CA ASN A 35 -2.16 9.78 -3.70
C ASN A 35 -3.47 10.32 -3.13
N ALA A 36 -4.43 10.67 -3.99
CA ALA A 36 -5.74 11.13 -3.54
C ALA A 36 -6.56 9.99 -2.91
N ALA A 37 -6.51 8.79 -3.49
CA ALA A 37 -7.29 7.64 -3.01
C ALA A 37 -6.72 7.01 -1.73
N THR A 38 -5.40 7.08 -1.51
CA THR A 38 -4.73 6.49 -0.33
C THR A 38 -4.30 7.54 0.70
N GLY A 39 -4.71 8.80 0.53
CA GLY A 39 -4.47 9.87 1.50
C GLY A 39 -5.39 9.72 2.73
N HIS A 40 -4.92 10.19 3.90
CA HIS A 40 -5.67 10.10 5.16
C HIS A 40 -6.14 8.67 5.50
N ALA A 41 -5.28 7.68 5.26
CA ALA A 41 -5.61 6.26 5.41
C ALA A 41 -4.44 5.47 6.05
N SER A 42 -3.87 5.99 7.15
CA SER A 42 -2.70 5.36 7.80
C SER A 42 -3.06 4.37 8.90
N SER A 43 -4.17 4.57 9.60
CA SER A 43 -4.62 3.68 10.66
C SER A 43 -6.12 3.82 10.89
N THR A 44 -6.83 2.69 10.99
CA THR A 44 -8.28 2.71 11.26
C THR A 44 -8.66 3.27 12.64
N ILE A 45 -7.67 3.59 13.50
CA ILE A 45 -7.92 4.21 14.82
C ILE A 45 -8.39 5.67 14.67
N MET A 46 -7.81 6.43 13.71
CA MET A 46 -8.16 7.84 13.46
C MET A 46 -8.18 8.22 11.97
N CYS A 47 -8.28 7.22 11.08
CA CYS A 47 -8.52 7.38 9.65
C CYS A 47 -9.69 6.49 9.24
N ASP A 48 -10.29 6.79 8.08
CA ASP A 48 -11.44 6.04 7.56
C ASP A 48 -11.07 4.60 7.19
N CYS A 49 -9.82 4.36 6.78
CA CYS A 49 -9.30 3.05 6.42
C CYS A 49 -7.76 2.99 6.57
N GLU A 50 -7.19 1.84 6.22
CA GLU A 50 -5.76 1.67 5.93
C GLU A 50 -5.59 1.39 4.45
N ALA A 51 -4.82 2.21 3.74
CA ALA A 51 -4.63 2.09 2.31
C ALA A 51 -3.22 2.50 1.86
N GLY A 52 -2.79 1.92 0.75
CA GLY A 52 -1.49 2.20 0.16
C GLY A 52 -1.39 1.66 -1.26
N LEU A 53 -0.33 2.07 -1.95
CA LEU A 53 0.05 1.48 -3.22
C LEU A 53 0.80 0.17 -2.97
N ASP A 54 0.32 -0.92 -3.57
CA ASP A 54 1.01 -2.20 -3.58
C ASP A 54 2.04 -2.27 -4.72
N ILE A 55 1.57 -2.38 -5.96
CA ILE A 55 2.43 -2.60 -7.13
C ILE A 55 1.96 -1.79 -8.35
N TYR A 56 2.92 -1.43 -9.22
CA TYR A 56 2.62 -0.95 -10.56
C TYR A 56 2.50 -2.12 -11.53
N VAL A 57 1.43 -2.18 -12.31
CA VAL A 57 1.18 -3.23 -13.32
C VAL A 57 1.19 -2.66 -14.75
N GLY A 58 1.74 -3.39 -15.73
CA GLY A 58 1.73 -3.01 -17.14
C GLY A 58 3.02 -3.40 -17.90
N PRO A 59 3.18 -3.01 -19.18
CA PRO A 59 4.40 -3.30 -19.94
C PRO A 59 5.60 -2.62 -19.28
N GLY A 60 6.48 -3.41 -18.64
CA GLY A 60 7.62 -2.91 -17.88
C GLY A 60 7.47 -3.01 -16.35
N SER A 61 6.33 -3.50 -15.82
CA SER A 61 6.26 -3.90 -14.42
C SER A 61 7.04 -5.20 -14.23
N GLN A 62 8.06 -5.18 -13.36
CA GLN A 62 8.67 -6.42 -12.86
C GLN A 62 7.64 -7.09 -11.96
N SER A 63 6.84 -7.97 -12.57
CA SER A 63 5.99 -8.90 -11.83
C SER A 63 6.96 -9.88 -11.18
N GLY A 64 7.12 -9.79 -9.86
CA GLY A 64 7.74 -10.82 -9.06
C GLY A 64 6.82 -12.03 -8.96
#